data_AF-A0A413S1W8-F1
#
_entry.id   AF-A0A413S1W8-F1
#
_cell.length_a   1.000
_cell.length_b   1.000
_cell.length_c   1.000
_cell.angle_alpha   90.00
_cell.angle_beta   90.00
_cell.angle_gamma   90.00
#
_symmetry.space_group_name_H-M   'P 1'
#
loop_
_entity.id
_entity.type
_entity.pdbx_description
1 polymer ?
#
loop_
_entity_poly.entity_id
_entity_poly.type
_entity_poly.pdbx_seq_one_letter_code
_entity_poly.pdbx_strand_id
1 'polypeptide(L)'
;MIAMSYNKYPKEMKEAIMVRMLEGDETVTDIQRDTGVGINTLYRWRDQAKHQKGLSATTKYKNADKWSSQDKFMVVLETANLTEIEFSEYCREKGVYPEQVKEWKEACINANDNAREKGTQAGKELRAERKEKEKLEKELARKEKALAEAAALLVLRKKADAIWGTDEWLNPRQEAETKKETKVS
;
A
#
# COMPACT_ATOMS: atom_id res chain seq x y z
N MET A 1 -32.98 -17.66 17.57
CA MET A 1 -32.37 -16.93 18.70
C MET A 1 -32.01 -15.54 18.20
N ILE A 2 -32.66 -14.50 18.72
CA ILE A 2 -32.32 -13.11 18.37
C ILE A 2 -31.13 -12.74 19.25
N ALA A 3 -29.97 -12.49 18.63
CA ALA A 3 -28.79 -11.98 19.33
C ALA A 3 -29.10 -10.56 19.82
N MET A 4 -29.51 -10.42 21.08
CA MET A 4 -29.60 -9.11 21.71
C MET A 4 -28.18 -8.56 21.89
N SER A 5 -27.81 -7.66 20.99
CA SER A 5 -26.65 -6.78 21.13
C SER A 5 -26.81 -5.95 22.40
N TYR A 6 -26.21 -6.40 23.50
CA TYR A 6 -26.07 -5.60 24.71
C TYR A 6 -25.04 -4.50 24.44
N ASN A 7 -25.52 -3.41 23.85
CA ASN A 7 -24.73 -2.19 23.78
C ASN A 7 -24.59 -1.68 25.23
N LYS A 8 -23.38 -1.78 25.79
CA LYS A 8 -23.06 -1.49 27.20
C LYS A 8 -23.47 -0.08 27.66
N TYR A 9 -23.82 0.81 26.73
CA TYR A 9 -24.28 2.16 26.98
C TYR A 9 -25.53 2.49 26.14
N PRO A 10 -26.58 3.08 26.74
CA PRO A 10 -27.75 3.55 26.02
C PRO A 10 -27.39 4.54 24.90
N LYS A 11 -28.14 4.51 23.79
CA LYS A 11 -27.87 5.38 22.63
C LYS A 11 -28.03 6.87 22.98
N GLU A 12 -29.05 7.21 23.76
CA GLU A 12 -29.32 8.56 24.24
C GLU A 12 -28.17 9.13 25.10
N MET A 13 -27.64 8.30 26.01
CA MET A 13 -26.48 8.67 26.83
C MET A 13 -25.25 8.91 25.96
N LYS A 14 -24.99 8.04 24.98
CA LYS A 14 -23.89 8.20 24.02
C LYS A 14 -24.03 9.52 23.27
N GLU A 15 -25.23 9.85 22.78
CA GLU A 15 -25.50 11.07 22.02
C GLU A 15 -25.32 12.34 22.88
N ALA A 16 -25.84 12.36 24.11
CA ALA A 16 -25.66 13.49 25.04
C ALA A 16 -24.18 13.73 25.38
N ILE A 17 -23.42 12.66 25.62
CA ILE A 17 -21.96 12.74 25.85
C ILE A 17 -21.24 13.24 24.59
N MET A 18 -21.64 12.78 23.40
CA MET A 18 -21.04 13.25 22.14
C MET A 18 -21.29 14.74 21.90
N VAL A 19 -22.47 15.27 22.25
CA VAL A 19 -22.75 16.72 22.19
C VAL A 19 -21.81 17.47 23.14
N ARG A 20 -21.72 17.07 24.42
CA ARG A 20 -20.78 17.69 25.39
C ARG A 20 -19.33 17.65 24.91
N MET A 21 -18.89 16.55 24.30
CA MET A 21 -17.51 16.38 23.80
C MET A 21 -17.17 17.17 22.53
N LEU A 22 -18.16 17.53 21.72
CA LEU A 22 -17.95 18.20 20.43
C LEU A 22 -18.25 19.70 20.47
N GLU A 23 -19.19 20.10 21.32
CA GLU A 23 -19.73 21.47 21.35
C GLU A 23 -19.46 22.17 22.69
N GLY A 24 -19.05 21.44 23.74
CA GLY A 24 -18.73 22.00 25.06
C GLY A 24 -17.24 22.27 25.28
N ASP A 25 -16.94 23.13 26.25
CA ASP A 25 -15.57 23.47 26.70
C ASP A 25 -14.98 22.46 27.71
N GLU A 26 -15.70 21.37 28.00
CA GLU A 26 -15.32 20.39 29.00
C GLU A 26 -14.24 19.42 28.49
N THR A 27 -13.30 19.07 29.36
CA THR A 27 -12.26 18.11 29.01
C THR A 27 -12.81 16.67 29.01
N VAL A 28 -12.23 15.80 28.19
CA VAL A 28 -12.60 14.37 28.15
C VAL A 28 -12.44 13.71 29.53
N THR A 29 -11.50 14.20 30.34
CA THR A 29 -11.27 13.77 31.72
C THR A 29 -12.38 14.20 32.68
N ASP A 30 -12.96 15.38 32.51
CA ASP A 30 -14.11 15.82 33.31
C ASP A 30 -15.36 14.99 32.96
N ILE A 31 -15.58 14.76 31.66
CA ILE A 31 -16.68 13.91 31.17
C ILE A 31 -16.53 12.47 31.67
N GLN A 32 -15.31 11.94 31.74
CA GLN A 32 -15.04 10.64 32.35
C GLN A 32 -15.44 10.61 33.82
N ARG A 33 -15.08 11.63 34.60
CA ARG A 33 -15.38 11.71 36.03
C ARG A 33 -16.89 11.79 36.28
N ASP A 34 -17.60 12.54 35.46
CA ASP A 34 -19.05 12.74 35.60
C ASP A 34 -19.87 11.52 35.13
N THR A 35 -19.45 10.86 34.06
CA THR A 35 -20.25 9.81 33.40
C THR A 35 -19.81 8.39 33.76
N GLY A 36 -18.61 8.25 34.34
CA GLY A 36 -18.00 6.94 34.64
C GLY A 36 -17.60 6.13 33.40
N VAL A 37 -17.74 6.69 32.19
CA VAL A 37 -17.38 6.01 30.93
C VAL A 37 -15.86 5.99 30.80
N GLY A 38 -15.29 4.81 30.51
CA GLY A 38 -13.85 4.67 30.32
C GLY A 38 -13.31 5.64 29.26
N ILE A 39 -12.19 6.30 29.57
CA ILE A 39 -11.59 7.34 28.72
C ILE A 39 -11.35 6.89 27.28
N ASN A 40 -10.94 5.64 27.08
CA ASN A 40 -10.72 5.05 25.76
C ASN A 40 -12.02 4.93 24.95
N THR A 41 -13.15 4.68 25.61
CA THR A 41 -14.47 4.61 24.96
C THR A 41 -14.93 5.99 24.52
N LEU A 42 -14.73 7.01 25.36
CA LEU A 42 -15.02 8.41 25.03
C LEU A 42 -14.21 8.87 23.80
N TYR A 43 -12.91 8.59 23.77
CA TYR A 43 -12.06 8.91 22.62
C TYR A 43 -12.52 8.22 21.33
N ARG A 44 -12.87 6.92 21.39
CA ARG A 44 -13.40 6.19 20.23
C ARG A 44 -14.72 6.79 19.71
N TRP A 45 -15.62 7.20 20.60
CA TRP A 45 -16.89 7.83 20.19
C TRP A 45 -16.69 9.19 19.57
N ARG A 46 -15.82 10.02 20.15
CA ARG A 46 -15.44 11.32 19.59
C ARG A 46 -14.86 11.16 18.19
N ASP A 47 -13.91 10.25 18.03
CA ASP A 47 -13.25 10.04 16.75
C ASP A 47 -14.23 9.48 15.71
N GLN A 48 -15.11 8.53 16.10
CA GLN A 48 -16.18 8.02 15.23
C GLN A 48 -17.18 9.11 14.81
N ALA A 49 -17.61 9.96 15.74
CA ALA A 49 -18.53 11.06 15.46
C ALA A 49 -17.90 12.11 14.52
N LYS A 50 -16.61 12.39 14.71
CA LYS A 50 -15.81 13.27 13.84
C LYS A 50 -15.67 12.71 12.43
N HIS A 51 -15.41 11.42 12.29
CA HIS A 51 -15.39 10.75 10.99
C HIS A 51 -16.77 10.74 10.30
N GLN A 52 -17.86 10.55 11.05
CA GLN A 52 -19.22 10.54 10.49
C GLN A 52 -19.75 11.92 10.08
N LYS A 53 -19.46 12.97 10.86
CA LYS A 53 -19.86 14.34 10.54
C LYS A 53 -18.94 15.00 9.49
N GLY A 54 -17.88 14.34 9.03
CA GLY A 54 -16.86 14.95 8.17
C GLY A 54 -16.04 16.04 8.87
N LEU A 55 -16.26 16.28 10.17
CA LEU A 55 -15.44 17.15 11.00
C LEU A 55 -14.23 16.33 11.47
N SER A 56 -13.25 16.15 10.60
CA SER A 56 -11.96 15.65 11.04
C SER A 56 -11.38 16.67 12.02
N ALA A 57 -11.40 16.28 13.30
CA ALA A 57 -10.83 16.93 14.47
C ALA A 57 -9.85 18.09 14.16
N THR A 58 -10.37 19.31 14.06
CA THR A 58 -9.64 20.57 14.25
C THR A 58 -9.27 20.67 15.73
N THR A 59 -8.38 19.78 16.17
CA THR A 59 -7.77 19.89 17.48
C THR A 59 -6.54 20.76 17.25
N LYS A 60 -6.34 21.79 18.09
CA LYS A 60 -5.18 22.71 18.15
C LYS A 60 -3.79 22.05 18.10
N TYR A 61 -3.70 20.72 18.02
CA TYR A 61 -2.49 19.91 18.13
C TYR A 61 -2.42 18.72 17.16
N LYS A 62 -3.25 18.66 16.10
CA LYS A 62 -2.96 17.73 15.02
C LYS A 62 -1.87 18.32 14.13
N ASN A 63 -0.67 17.73 14.17
CA ASN A 63 0.37 17.95 13.17
C ASN A 63 -0.30 18.06 11.79
N ALA A 64 0.00 19.12 11.04
CA ALA A 64 -0.59 19.39 9.72
C ALA A 64 -0.55 18.18 8.76
N ASP A 65 0.37 17.26 9.00
CA ASP A 65 0.53 15.99 8.29
C ASP A 65 -0.63 14.98 8.51
N LYS A 66 -1.37 15.09 9.62
CA LYS A 66 -2.55 14.26 9.94
C LYS A 66 -3.87 14.84 9.46
N TRP A 67 -3.84 15.94 8.71
CA TRP A 67 -5.04 16.56 8.12
C TRP A 67 -5.46 15.80 6.87
N SER A 68 -6.77 15.55 6.72
CA SER A 68 -7.27 14.90 5.51
C SER A 68 -7.18 15.84 4.32
N SER A 69 -7.17 15.29 3.09
CA SER A 69 -7.18 16.12 1.87
C SER A 69 -8.39 17.05 1.80
N GLN A 70 -9.53 16.62 2.35
CA GLN A 70 -10.74 17.43 2.45
C GLN A 70 -10.56 18.62 3.40
N ASP A 71 -9.96 18.40 4.58
CA ASP A 71 -9.71 19.47 5.55
C ASP A 71 -8.73 20.51 4.99
N LYS A 72 -7.66 20.03 4.33
CA LYS A 72 -6.66 20.89 3.66
C LYS A 72 -7.33 21.77 2.60
N PHE A 73 -8.22 21.18 1.79
CA PHE A 73 -8.98 21.92 0.79
C PHE A 73 -9.93 22.94 1.42
N MET A 74 -10.58 22.59 2.54
CA MET A 74 -11.48 23.51 3.24
C MET A 74 -10.75 24.73 3.80
N VAL A 75 -9.57 24.52 4.39
CA VAL A 75 -8.70 25.61 4.82
C VAL A 75 -8.31 26.52 3.65
N VAL A 76 -7.94 25.94 2.50
CA VAL A 76 -7.60 26.73 1.30
C VAL A 76 -8.80 27.55 0.81
N LEU A 77 -10.02 27.01 0.88
CA LEU A 77 -11.24 27.74 0.52
C LEU A 77 -11.56 28.87 1.51
N GLU A 78 -11.51 28.58 2.80
CA GLU A 78 -11.80 29.57 3.86
C GLU A 78 -10.79 30.73 3.82
N THR A 79 -9.53 30.43 3.52
CA THR A 79 -8.45 31.43 3.45
C THR A 79 -8.37 32.18 2.12
N ALA A 80 -9.15 31.79 1.10
CA ALA A 80 -9.06 32.38 -0.24
C ALA A 80 -9.43 33.86 -0.29
N ASN A 81 -10.35 34.31 0.58
CA ASN A 81 -10.86 35.68 0.63
C ASN A 81 -10.33 36.49 1.81
N LEU A 82 -9.47 35.92 2.66
CA LEU A 82 -8.92 36.60 3.83
C LEU A 82 -7.78 37.54 3.44
N THR A 83 -7.69 38.66 4.13
CA THR A 83 -6.51 39.53 4.09
C THR A 83 -5.31 38.86 4.77
N GLU A 84 -4.09 39.36 4.56
CA GLU A 84 -2.87 38.76 5.14
C GLU A 84 -2.87 38.76 6.69
N ILE A 85 -3.53 39.75 7.28
CA ILE A 85 -3.71 39.87 8.73
C ILE A 85 -4.65 38.78 9.24
N GLU A 86 -5.85 38.69 8.65
CA GLU A 86 -6.86 37.67 9.00
C GLU A 86 -6.35 36.25 8.73
N PHE A 87 -5.58 36.07 7.66
CA PHE A 87 -4.96 34.80 7.32
C PHE A 87 -3.96 34.35 8.39
N SER A 88 -3.14 35.28 8.89
CA SER A 88 -2.17 35.00 9.95
C SER A 88 -2.86 34.67 11.29
N GLU A 89 -3.97 35.34 11.59
CA GLU A 89 -4.79 35.05 12.77
C GLU A 89 -5.47 33.69 12.66
N TYR A 90 -6.07 33.40 11.50
CA TYR A 90 -6.68 32.11 11.20
C TYR A 90 -5.68 30.95 11.34
N CYS A 91 -4.46 31.11 10.81
CA CYS A 91 -3.39 30.13 10.93
C CYS A 91 -3.04 29.83 12.41
N ARG A 92 -2.96 30.87 13.25
CA ARG A 92 -2.69 30.73 14.69
C ARG A 92 -3.84 30.05 15.43
N GLU A 93 -5.09 30.37 15.07
CA GLU A 93 -6.28 29.78 15.68
C GLU A 93 -6.41 28.28 15.37
N LYS A 94 -6.21 27.92 14.09
CA LYS A 94 -6.30 26.53 13.60
C LYS A 94 -5.05 25.70 13.89
N GLY A 95 -3.94 26.33 14.27
CA GLY A 95 -2.66 25.66 14.53
C GLY A 95 -1.98 25.15 13.26
N VAL A 96 -2.08 25.90 12.16
CA VAL A 96 -1.48 25.57 10.86
C VAL A 96 -0.49 26.67 10.48
N TYR A 97 0.63 26.31 9.85
CA TYR A 97 1.60 27.30 9.41
C TYR A 97 1.16 27.95 8.08
N PRO A 98 1.35 29.27 7.91
CA PRO A 98 1.03 29.98 6.66
C PRO A 98 1.63 29.33 5.40
N GLU A 99 2.86 28.82 5.51
CA GLU A 99 3.56 28.13 4.42
C GLU A 99 2.83 26.85 4.00
N GLN A 100 2.28 26.08 4.94
CA GLN A 100 1.55 24.85 4.65
C GLN A 100 0.25 25.13 3.88
N VAL A 101 -0.46 26.20 4.23
CA VAL A 101 -1.68 26.58 3.50
C VAL A 101 -1.35 27.02 2.07
N LYS A 102 -0.21 27.71 1.88
CA LYS A 102 0.29 28.06 0.54
C LYS A 102 0.62 26.81 -0.27
N GLU A 103 1.34 25.85 0.31
CA GLU A 103 1.63 24.55 -0.33
C GLU A 103 0.34 23.82 -0.72
N TRP A 104 -0.67 23.80 0.15
CA TRP A 104 -1.95 23.15 -0.16
C TRP A 104 -2.70 23.88 -1.26
N LYS A 105 -2.65 25.22 -1.29
CA LYS A 105 -3.22 26.01 -2.38
C LYS A 105 -2.56 25.69 -3.72
N GLU A 106 -1.23 25.66 -3.75
CA GLU A 106 -0.47 25.28 -4.96
C GLU A 106 -0.76 23.84 -5.38
N ALA A 107 -0.82 22.91 -4.43
CA ALA A 107 -1.18 21.52 -4.71
C ALA A 107 -2.61 21.41 -5.28
N CYS A 108 -3.57 22.20 -4.81
CA CYS A 108 -4.93 22.24 -5.36
C CYS A 108 -4.97 22.79 -6.79
N ILE A 109 -4.22 23.85 -7.07
CA ILE A 109 -4.12 24.45 -8.41
C ILE A 109 -3.50 23.45 -9.38
N ASN A 110 -2.40 22.81 -8.97
CA ASN A 110 -1.62 21.90 -9.81
C ASN A 110 -2.14 20.45 -9.81
N ALA A 111 -3.25 20.17 -9.12
CA ALA A 111 -3.77 18.80 -8.97
C ALA A 111 -4.18 18.19 -10.31
N ASN A 112 -4.82 18.99 -11.17
CA ASN A 112 -5.32 18.53 -12.46
C ASN A 112 -4.19 18.35 -13.49
N ASP A 113 -3.18 19.21 -13.45
CA ASP A 113 -2.03 19.14 -14.35
C ASP A 113 -1.18 17.90 -14.05
N ASN A 114 -0.87 17.68 -12.77
CA ASN A 114 -0.08 16.52 -12.34
C ASN A 114 -0.82 15.18 -12.48
N ALA A 115 -2.14 15.15 -12.26
CA ALA A 115 -2.89 13.89 -12.32
C ALA A 115 -2.94 13.31 -13.76
N ARG A 116 -3.05 14.18 -14.76
CA ARG A 116 -3.10 13.76 -16.17
C ARG A 116 -1.75 13.21 -16.64
N GLU A 117 -0.67 13.91 -16.32
CA GLU A 117 0.68 13.47 -16.70
C GLU A 117 1.08 12.18 -15.98
N LYS A 118 0.93 12.12 -14.65
CA LYS A 118 1.24 10.92 -13.85
C LYS A 118 0.39 9.72 -14.25
N GLY A 119 -0.89 9.92 -14.54
CA GLY A 119 -1.78 8.83 -14.99
C GLY A 119 -1.35 8.25 -16.34
N THR A 120 -0.95 9.10 -17.30
CA THR A 120 -0.48 8.63 -18.61
C THR A 120 0.88 7.94 -18.54
N GLN A 121 1.80 8.43 -17.70
CA GLN A 121 3.13 7.84 -17.52
C GLN A 121 3.05 6.51 -16.78
N ALA A 122 2.35 6.46 -15.64
CA ALA A 122 2.14 5.22 -14.90
C ALA A 122 1.43 4.14 -15.75
N GLY A 123 0.47 4.54 -16.60
CA GLY A 123 -0.19 3.62 -17.52
C GLY A 123 0.74 3.06 -18.60
N LYS A 124 1.72 3.84 -19.08
CA LYS A 124 2.73 3.37 -20.04
C LYS A 124 3.74 2.43 -19.38
N GLU A 125 4.24 2.79 -18.19
CA GLU A 125 5.17 1.98 -17.41
C GLU A 125 4.55 0.62 -17.07
N LEU A 126 3.32 0.61 -16.55
CA LEU A 126 2.60 -0.63 -16.25
C LEU A 126 2.40 -1.54 -17.47
N ARG A 127 2.19 -0.95 -18.66
CA ARG A 127 2.07 -1.72 -19.91
C ARG A 127 3.42 -2.28 -20.35
N ALA A 128 4.51 -1.54 -20.18
CA ALA A 128 5.85 -2.00 -20.49
C ALA A 128 6.25 -3.16 -19.58
N GLU A 129 6.08 -3.01 -18.26
CA GLU A 129 6.36 -4.06 -17.28
C GLU A 129 5.55 -5.33 -17.53
N ARG A 130 4.26 -5.20 -17.86
CA ARG A 130 3.42 -6.36 -18.19
C ARG A 130 3.93 -7.13 -19.41
N LYS A 131 4.38 -6.41 -20.44
CA LYS A 131 4.95 -7.04 -21.64
C LYS A 131 6.28 -7.73 -21.35
N GLU A 132 7.13 -7.12 -20.54
CA GLU A 132 8.39 -7.73 -20.12
C GLU A 132 8.14 -8.99 -19.28
N LYS A 133 7.20 -8.91 -18.33
CA LYS A 133 6.81 -10.06 -17.52
C LYS A 133 6.32 -11.22 -18.39
N GLU A 134 5.43 -10.96 -19.34
CA GLU A 134 4.91 -12.00 -20.25
C GLU A 134 6.03 -12.60 -21.11
N LYS A 135 6.98 -11.78 -21.57
CA LYS A 135 8.15 -12.26 -22.32
C LYS A 135 9.04 -13.16 -21.47
N LEU A 136 9.35 -12.73 -20.24
CA LEU A 136 10.16 -13.51 -19.29
C LEU A 136 9.48 -14.82 -18.91
N GLU A 137 8.16 -14.82 -18.68
CA GLU A 137 7.38 -16.03 -18.40
C GLU A 137 7.44 -17.03 -19.57
N LYS A 138 7.34 -16.56 -20.82
CA LYS A 138 7.47 -17.43 -22.01
C LYS A 138 8.88 -18.00 -22.15
N GLU A 139 9.91 -17.20 -21.90
CA GLU A 139 11.29 -17.67 -21.93
C GLU A 139 11.58 -18.68 -20.82
N LEU A 140 11.05 -18.45 -19.62
CA LEU A 140 11.13 -19.38 -18.50
C LEU A 140 10.49 -20.73 -18.87
N ALA A 141 9.25 -20.72 -19.37
CA ALA A 141 8.54 -21.93 -19.75
C ALA A 141 9.27 -22.75 -20.83
N ARG A 142 9.90 -22.08 -21.81
CA ARG A 142 10.71 -22.76 -22.83
C ARG A 142 11.96 -23.39 -22.23
N LYS A 143 12.64 -22.69 -21.31
CA LYS A 143 13.84 -23.20 -20.62
C LYS A 143 13.50 -24.37 -19.70
N GLU A 144 12.39 -24.30 -18.97
CA GLU A 144 11.90 -25.38 -18.12
C GLU A 144 11.54 -26.63 -18.94
N LYS A 145 10.88 -26.46 -20.09
CA LYS A 145 10.58 -27.57 -21.01
C LYS A 145 11.85 -28.25 -21.51
N ALA A 146 12.84 -27.48 -22.00
CA ALA A 146 14.10 -28.02 -22.47
C ALA A 146 14.89 -28.72 -21.34
N LEU A 147 14.84 -28.18 -20.12
CA LEU A 147 15.45 -28.79 -18.94
C LEU A 147 14.76 -30.11 -18.59
N ALA A 148 13.43 -30.16 -18.62
CA ALA A 148 12.66 -31.37 -18.38
C ALA A 148 12.97 -32.46 -19.43
N GLU A 149 13.07 -32.09 -20.70
CA GLU A 149 13.48 -33.00 -21.78
C GLU A 149 14.90 -33.54 -21.57
N ALA A 150 15.87 -32.68 -21.20
CA ALA A 150 17.22 -33.12 -20.88
C ALA A 150 17.27 -34.06 -19.67
N ALA A 151 16.50 -33.76 -18.61
CA ALA A 151 16.38 -34.62 -17.45
C ALA A 151 15.75 -35.98 -17.81
N ALA A 152 14.74 -36.01 -18.67
CA ALA A 152 14.12 -37.24 -19.16
C ALA A 152 15.12 -38.09 -19.95
N LEU A 153 15.93 -37.49 -20.83
CA LEU A 153 17.00 -38.19 -21.56
C LEU A 153 18.05 -38.80 -20.62
N LEU A 154 18.47 -38.08 -19.59
CA LEU A 154 19.41 -38.61 -18.58
C LEU A 154 18.82 -39.80 -17.82
N VAL A 155 17.55 -39.73 -17.44
CA VAL A 155 16.85 -40.84 -16.76
C VAL A 155 16.73 -42.05 -17.68
N LEU A 156 16.36 -41.85 -18.96
CA LEU A 156 16.26 -42.93 -19.94
C LEU A 156 17.61 -43.59 -20.18
N ARG A 157 18.69 -42.81 -20.35
CA ARG A 157 20.05 -43.33 -20.47
C ARG A 157 20.43 -44.20 -19.27
N LYS A 158 20.23 -43.68 -18.06
CA LYS A 158 20.52 -44.43 -16.82
C LYS A 158 19.73 -45.75 -16.74
N LYS A 159 18.46 -45.76 -17.16
CA LYS A 159 17.64 -46.98 -17.20
C LYS A 159 18.14 -47.97 -18.25
N ALA A 160 18.55 -47.49 -19.42
CA ALA A 160 19.12 -48.32 -20.48
C ALA A 160 20.45 -48.96 -20.02
N ASP A 161 21.36 -48.16 -19.47
CA ASP A 161 22.64 -48.64 -18.92
C ASP A 161 22.43 -49.70 -17.83
N ALA A 162 21.35 -49.60 -17.03
CA ALA A 162 21.02 -50.59 -16.00
C ALA A 162 20.46 -51.92 -16.55
N ILE A 163 19.80 -51.90 -17.71
CA ILE A 163 19.20 -53.09 -18.32
C ILE A 163 20.21 -53.81 -19.22
N TRP A 164 20.94 -53.06 -20.04
CA TRP A 164 21.84 -53.60 -21.06
C TRP A 164 23.31 -53.57 -20.65
N GLY A 165 23.66 -52.96 -19.51
CA GLY A 165 25.04 -52.67 -19.14
C GLY A 165 25.58 -51.45 -19.90
N THR A 166 26.67 -50.85 -19.41
CA THR A 166 27.39 -49.80 -20.14
C THR A 166 28.16 -50.45 -21.29
N ASP A 167 27.46 -50.79 -22.37
CA ASP A 167 28.14 -51.30 -23.55
C ASP A 167 29.15 -50.26 -24.06
N GLU A 168 30.35 -50.73 -24.38
CA GLU A 168 31.51 -50.02 -24.94
C GLU A 168 31.27 -49.32 -26.31
N TRP A 169 30.02 -49.04 -26.72
CA TRP A 169 29.68 -48.44 -28.01
C TRP A 169 30.12 -46.96 -28.18
N LEU A 170 30.64 -46.32 -27.13
CA LEU A 170 31.01 -44.90 -27.13
C LEU A 170 32.49 -44.62 -27.41
N ASN A 171 33.30 -45.65 -27.73
CA ASN A 171 34.71 -45.44 -28.06
C ASN A 171 35.17 -46.01 -29.42
N PRO A 172 34.58 -45.59 -30.57
CA PRO A 172 35.12 -45.95 -31.89
C PRO A 172 36.52 -45.38 -32.17
N ARG A 173 36.99 -44.44 -31.33
CA ARG A 173 38.24 -43.70 -31.55
C ARG A 173 39.49 -44.47 -31.12
N GLN A 174 39.38 -45.39 -30.16
CA GLN A 174 40.56 -46.14 -29.67
C GLN A 174 40.94 -47.34 -30.54
N GLU A 175 40.02 -47.91 -31.31
CA GLU A 175 40.36 -48.97 -32.28
C GLU A 175 41.12 -48.45 -33.51
N ALA A 176 40.99 -47.15 -33.83
CA ALA A 176 41.67 -46.55 -34.97
C ALA A 176 43.12 -46.14 -34.69
N GLU A 177 43.46 -45.89 -33.41
CA GLU A 177 44.82 -45.53 -32.99
C GLU A 177 45.69 -46.78 -32.78
N THR A 178 45.14 -47.84 -32.19
CA THR A 178 45.87 -49.11 -32.00
C THR A 178 46.27 -49.77 -33.32
N LYS A 179 45.43 -49.71 -34.36
CA LYS A 179 45.74 -50.25 -35.71
C LYS A 179 46.76 -49.44 -36.50
N LYS A 180 47.01 -48.17 -36.13
CA LYS A 180 48.04 -47.34 -36.77
C LYS A 180 49.42 -47.59 -36.18
N GLU A 181 49.52 -47.87 -34.88
CA GLU A 181 50.80 -48.18 -34.23
C GLU A 181 51.33 -49.58 -34.61
N THR A 182 50.46 -50.57 -34.83
CA THR A 182 50.90 -51.92 -35.28
C THR A 182 51.35 -51.99 -36.73
N LYS A 183 51.09 -50.95 -37.54
CA LYS A 183 51.51 -50.89 -38.96
C LYS A 183 52.82 -50.13 -39.17
N VAL A 184 53.40 -49.57 -38.11
CA VAL A 184 54.63 -48.75 -38.15
C VAL A 184 55.79 -49.39 -37.36
N SER A 185 55.59 -50.58 -36.77
CA SER A 185 56.66 -51.44 -36.22
C SER A 185 56.91 -52.64 -37.13
#